data_AF-A0A179C0B1-F1
#
_entry.id   AF-A0A179C0B1-F1
#
_cell.length_a   1.000
_cell.length_b   1.000
_cell.length_c   1.000
_cell.angle_alpha   90.00
_cell.angle_beta   90.00
_cell.angle_gamma   90.00
#
_symmetry.space_group_name_H-M   'P 1'
#
loop_
_entity.id
_entity.type
_entity.pdbx_description
1 polymer ?
#
loop_
_entity_poly.entity_id
_entity_poly.type
_entity_poly.pdbx_seq_one_letter_code
_entity_poly.pdbx_strand_id
1 'polypeptide(L)'
;MTIAISQTDRLGANPFVVEGPIVSGSGIPGPNFSLGAVAGGDRESEWVYCQLVLASQTTLQPGQWFQWTRDYVASLLTTAAAVVGNRCGVFAGASQAPTQSGGPAQAISLAAGTYYVWLQRNGQAPALVTTATAALVVAETTATAGLATAPASPTATTKAIQGVNFAAANQTFTATTVNGSAVLTSLGSVSPAGGPFIGAAISGTGIPGSTTISGITYTPSGTVQSITMSANATANGTAITVTATGVLEATLMRPFLSKVN
;
A
#
# COMPACT_ATOMS: atom_id res chain seq x y z
N MET A 1 -8.73 15.78 17.57
CA MET A 1 -7.51 15.45 16.83
C MET A 1 -7.83 14.21 16.02
N THR A 2 -8.00 14.35 14.71
CA THR A 2 -8.49 13.27 13.84
C THR A 2 -7.33 12.37 13.45
N ILE A 3 -7.37 11.12 13.88
CA ILE A 3 -6.43 10.05 13.48
C ILE A 3 -6.73 9.75 12.00
N ALA A 4 -5.70 9.63 11.15
CA ALA A 4 -5.96 9.21 9.77
C ALA A 4 -6.53 7.78 9.78
N ILE A 5 -7.38 7.46 8.81
CA ILE A 5 -8.13 6.20 8.85
C ILE A 5 -7.47 5.23 7.85
N SER A 6 -7.08 4.05 8.34
CA SER A 6 -6.59 2.94 7.51
C SER A 6 -7.66 2.51 6.49
N GLN A 7 -7.25 1.86 5.40
CA GLN A 7 -8.20 1.36 4.38
C GLN A 7 -9.22 0.36 4.93
N THR A 8 -8.89 -0.34 6.01
CA THR A 8 -9.82 -1.27 6.65
C THR A 8 -9.64 -1.19 8.16
N ASP A 9 -10.72 -1.49 8.89
CA ASP A 9 -10.72 -1.58 10.36
C ASP A 9 -9.82 -2.71 10.90
N ARG A 10 -9.45 -3.64 10.03
CA ARG A 10 -8.57 -4.77 10.30
C ARG A 10 -7.09 -4.40 10.29
N LEU A 11 -6.72 -3.26 9.70
CA LEU A 11 -5.34 -2.80 9.62
C LEU A 11 -5.07 -1.87 10.80
N GLY A 12 -4.19 -2.33 11.69
CA GLY A 12 -3.89 -1.70 12.96
C GLY A 12 -3.76 -0.18 12.91
N ALA A 13 -4.55 0.52 13.72
CA ALA A 13 -4.62 1.98 13.67
C ALA A 13 -3.36 2.62 14.26
N ASN A 14 -2.55 3.29 13.44
CA ASN A 14 -2.40 4.75 13.50
C ASN A 14 -1.54 5.26 12.32
N PRO A 15 -2.16 5.75 11.22
CA PRO A 15 -1.42 6.26 10.08
C PRO A 15 -1.14 7.75 10.29
N PHE A 16 0.11 8.08 10.55
CA PHE A 16 0.60 9.43 10.31
C PHE A 16 0.73 9.68 8.79
N VAL A 17 0.81 10.94 8.40
CA VAL A 17 0.83 11.36 7.00
C VAL A 17 2.24 11.34 6.42
N VAL A 18 2.34 11.32 5.09
CA VAL A 18 3.58 11.76 4.42
C VAL A 18 3.79 13.24 4.73
N GLU A 19 4.93 13.56 5.32
CA GLU A 19 5.33 14.95 5.60
C GLU A 19 6.13 15.49 4.40
N GLY A 20 5.82 16.74 4.04
CA GLY A 20 6.20 17.37 2.78
C GLY A 20 7.71 17.51 2.56
N PRO A 21 8.11 18.10 1.41
CA PRO A 21 9.50 18.33 1.13
C PRO A 21 10.03 19.41 2.08
N ILE A 22 10.85 19.02 3.08
CA ILE A 22 11.41 20.00 4.01
C ILE A 22 12.53 20.76 3.28
N VAL A 23 12.20 21.95 2.78
CA VAL A 23 13.17 22.88 2.19
C VAL A 23 13.70 23.78 3.30
N SER A 24 15.03 23.81 3.47
CA SER A 24 15.70 24.72 4.41
C SER A 24 15.25 26.17 4.14
N GLY A 25 14.76 26.85 5.18
CA GLY A 25 14.26 28.23 5.09
C GLY A 25 12.78 28.41 4.73
N SER A 26 12.01 27.33 4.56
CA SER A 26 10.57 27.41 4.19
C SER A 26 9.62 27.84 5.31
N GLY A 27 10.10 28.00 6.55
CA GLY A 27 9.27 28.37 7.70
C GLY A 27 8.30 27.27 8.18
N ILE A 28 8.29 26.11 7.52
CA ILE A 28 7.57 24.92 7.96
C ILE A 28 8.39 24.27 9.08
N PRO A 29 7.80 24.02 10.27
CA PRO A 29 8.50 23.31 11.35
C PRO A 29 9.10 22.01 10.80
N GLY A 30 10.34 21.72 11.20
CA GLY A 30 11.09 20.54 10.76
C GLY A 30 10.38 19.21 11.07
N PRO A 31 11.03 18.06 10.81
CA PRO A 31 10.38 16.77 10.96
C PRO A 31 9.77 16.63 12.36
N ASN A 32 8.49 16.27 12.43
CA ASN A 32 7.75 16.23 13.70
C ASN A 32 8.26 15.12 14.64
N PHE A 33 9.03 14.18 14.10
CA PHE A 33 9.55 13.02 14.78
C PHE A 33 11.02 12.81 14.43
N SER A 34 11.78 12.24 15.37
CA SER A 34 13.13 11.76 15.09
C SER A 34 13.08 10.55 14.15
N LEU A 35 14.06 10.46 13.25
CA LEU A 35 14.24 9.27 12.43
C LEU A 35 14.36 8.00 13.29
N GLY A 36 13.61 6.96 12.93
CA GLY A 36 13.51 5.73 13.69
C GLY A 36 12.52 5.76 14.87
N ALA A 37 11.79 6.86 15.07
CA ALA A 37 10.66 6.88 15.99
C ALA A 37 9.69 5.76 15.64
N VAL A 38 9.20 5.07 16.67
CA VAL A 38 8.23 3.99 16.54
C VAL A 38 6.91 4.40 17.17
N ALA A 39 5.83 4.23 16.44
CA ALA A 39 4.47 4.40 16.93
C ALA A 39 3.75 3.04 16.91
N GLY A 40 3.13 2.69 18.03
CA GLY A 40 2.24 1.54 18.11
C GLY A 40 0.85 1.89 17.61
N GLY A 41 0.10 0.87 17.21
CA GLY A 41 -1.30 0.97 16.85
C GLY A 41 -2.10 -0.27 17.20
N ASP A 42 -3.37 -0.30 16.79
CA ASP A 42 -4.22 -1.47 17.01
C ASP A 42 -3.69 -2.72 16.26
N ARG A 43 -4.26 -3.89 16.50
CA ARG A 43 -3.94 -5.15 15.77
C ARG A 43 -2.42 -5.42 15.69
N GLU A 44 -1.73 -5.15 16.79
CA GLU A 44 -0.28 -5.33 16.96
C GLU A 44 0.57 -4.51 15.97
N SER A 45 -0.01 -3.46 15.38
CA SER A 45 0.71 -2.65 14.41
C SER A 45 1.83 -1.84 15.06
N GLU A 46 2.97 -1.80 14.36
CA GLU A 46 4.06 -0.88 14.68
C GLU A 46 4.48 -0.17 13.40
N TRP A 47 4.67 1.14 13.50
CA TRP A 47 5.06 2.03 12.42
C TRP A 47 6.41 2.65 12.75
N VAL A 48 7.30 2.78 11.77
CA VAL A 48 8.59 3.45 11.91
C VAL A 48 8.66 4.67 11.02
N TYR A 49 9.18 5.77 11.57
CA TYR A 49 9.38 7.02 10.85
C TYR A 49 10.72 7.01 10.11
N CYS A 50 10.66 7.21 8.79
CA CYS A 50 11.82 7.15 7.90
C CYS A 50 11.89 8.38 6.99
N GLN A 51 13.10 8.76 6.58
CA GLN A 51 13.35 9.75 5.54
C GLN A 51 13.20 9.08 4.17
N LEU A 52 12.54 9.75 3.23
CA LEU A 52 12.40 9.29 1.85
C LEU A 52 12.92 10.38 0.90
N VAL A 53 13.95 10.07 0.12
CA VAL A 53 14.50 11.01 -0.88
C VAL A 53 14.06 10.55 -2.27
N LEU A 54 13.35 11.43 -2.98
CA LEU A 54 12.86 11.19 -4.33
C LEU A 54 13.66 12.02 -5.33
N ALA A 55 14.23 11.36 -6.33
CA ALA A 55 15.01 12.01 -7.39
C ALA A 55 14.14 12.56 -8.53
N SER A 56 12.91 12.07 -8.65
CA SER A 56 11.93 12.46 -9.66
C SER A 56 10.53 12.33 -9.10
N GLN A 57 9.52 12.83 -9.85
CA GLN A 57 8.14 12.64 -9.46
C GLN A 57 7.83 11.14 -9.30
N THR A 58 7.34 10.76 -8.14
CA THR A 58 7.08 9.36 -7.77
C THR A 58 5.68 9.25 -7.19
N THR A 59 4.90 8.30 -7.69
CA THR A 59 3.61 7.94 -7.10
C THR A 59 3.81 6.87 -6.04
N LEU A 60 3.51 7.23 -4.80
CA LEU A 60 3.45 6.31 -3.67
C LEU A 60 2.05 5.75 -3.54
N GLN A 61 1.91 4.44 -3.50
CA GLN A 61 0.64 3.76 -3.29
C GLN A 61 0.67 2.95 -1.99
N PRO A 62 -0.46 2.89 -1.27
CA PRO A 62 -0.59 1.99 -0.14
C PRO A 62 -0.17 0.55 -0.49
N GLY A 63 0.48 -0.10 0.46
CA GLY A 63 1.00 -1.46 0.36
C GLY A 63 2.32 -1.62 -0.38
N GLN A 64 2.90 -0.55 -0.94
CA GLN A 64 4.26 -0.60 -1.48
C GLN A 64 5.29 -0.98 -0.43
N TRP A 65 6.24 -1.81 -0.83
CA TRP A 65 7.35 -2.22 0.01
C TRP A 65 8.49 -1.21 0.00
N PHE A 66 8.99 -0.91 1.18
CA PHE A 66 10.17 -0.09 1.41
C PHE A 66 11.17 -0.86 2.24
N GLN A 67 12.45 -0.65 1.97
CA GLN A 67 13.53 -0.98 2.88
C GLN A 67 14.10 0.32 3.44
N TRP A 68 14.81 0.24 4.57
CA TRP A 68 15.56 1.37 5.09
C TRP A 68 16.90 0.95 5.67
N THR A 69 17.85 1.89 5.62
CA THR A 69 19.19 1.73 6.19
C THR A 69 19.16 1.85 7.71
N ARG A 70 20.33 1.67 8.35
CA ARG A 70 20.51 1.93 9.80
C ARG A 70 20.17 3.37 10.19
N ASP A 71 20.34 4.30 9.27
CA ASP A 71 20.06 5.73 9.45
C ASP A 71 18.61 6.10 9.09
N TYR A 72 17.75 5.09 8.87
CA TYR A 72 16.33 5.26 8.53
C TYR A 72 16.09 6.05 7.24
N VAL A 73 17.02 5.96 6.29
CA VAL A 73 16.80 6.40 4.92
C VAL A 73 16.07 5.28 4.18
N ALA A 74 14.80 5.51 3.88
CA ALA A 74 13.94 4.60 3.15
C ALA A 74 14.13 4.74 1.64
N SER A 75 14.10 3.60 0.97
CA SER A 75 14.02 3.50 -0.49
C SER A 75 12.95 2.51 -0.87
N LEU A 76 12.27 2.75 -1.98
CA LEU A 76 11.37 1.77 -2.56
C LEU A 76 12.13 0.45 -2.73
N LEU A 77 11.55 -0.64 -2.25
CA LEU A 77 12.18 -1.95 -2.35
C LEU A 77 12.14 -2.37 -3.82
N THR A 78 13.32 -2.62 -4.39
CA THR A 78 13.48 -3.14 -5.75
C THR A 78 14.58 -4.19 -5.76
N THR A 79 14.60 -5.05 -6.77
CA THR A 79 15.66 -6.07 -6.96
C THR A 79 17.06 -5.44 -6.95
N ALA A 80 17.22 -4.27 -7.57
CA ALA A 80 18.51 -3.59 -7.69
C ALA A 80 18.93 -2.84 -6.41
N ALA A 81 17.95 -2.34 -5.64
CA ALA A 81 18.23 -1.59 -4.42
C ALA A 81 18.26 -2.47 -3.16
N ALA A 82 17.71 -3.70 -3.19
CA ALA A 82 17.60 -4.57 -2.03
C ALA A 82 18.98 -4.88 -1.40
N VAL A 83 19.14 -4.57 -0.11
CA VAL A 83 20.38 -4.83 0.66
C VAL A 83 20.09 -5.82 1.79
N VAL A 84 20.88 -6.91 1.87
CA VAL A 84 20.74 -7.91 2.96
C VAL A 84 20.90 -7.24 4.31
N GLY A 85 20.03 -7.62 5.25
CA GLY A 85 20.05 -7.11 6.62
C GLY A 85 19.33 -5.79 6.80
N ASN A 86 18.97 -5.09 5.72
CA ASN A 86 18.07 -3.95 5.84
C ASN A 86 16.70 -4.42 6.30
N ARG A 87 16.12 -3.63 7.19
CA ARG A 87 14.73 -3.80 7.61
C ARG A 87 13.81 -3.30 6.50
N CYS A 88 12.64 -3.89 6.41
CA CYS A 88 11.63 -3.49 5.45
C CYS A 88 10.24 -3.45 6.08
N GLY A 89 9.30 -2.91 5.32
CA GLY A 89 7.93 -2.66 5.75
C GLY A 89 7.10 -2.11 4.60
N VAL A 90 5.83 -1.82 4.87
CA VAL A 90 4.90 -1.36 3.85
C VAL A 90 4.39 0.04 4.13
N PHE A 91 4.12 0.79 3.07
CA PHE A 91 3.57 2.14 3.16
C PHE A 91 2.05 2.11 3.32
N ALA A 92 1.49 2.88 4.27
CA ALA A 92 0.03 2.91 4.52
C ALA A 92 -0.77 3.74 3.52
N GLY A 93 -0.12 4.65 2.78
CA GLY A 93 -0.82 5.53 1.83
C GLY A 93 -1.56 6.73 2.42
N ALA A 94 -1.35 7.10 3.68
CA ALA A 94 -2.02 8.28 4.23
C ALA A 94 -1.31 9.59 3.78
N SER A 95 -2.05 10.49 3.13
CA SER A 95 -1.68 11.90 2.99
C SER A 95 -2.77 12.78 3.57
N GLN A 96 -2.35 13.88 4.21
CA GLN A 96 -3.20 15.05 4.36
C GLN A 96 -2.87 16.01 3.23
N ALA A 97 -3.88 16.59 2.60
CA ALA A 97 -3.68 17.89 1.97
C ALA A 97 -3.26 18.88 3.08
N PRO A 98 -2.32 19.82 2.84
CA PRO A 98 -1.80 20.71 3.88
C PRO A 98 -2.83 21.54 4.66
N THR A 99 -4.10 21.54 4.22
CA THR A 99 -5.22 22.28 4.80
C THR A 99 -6.24 21.42 5.56
N GLN A 100 -6.10 20.09 5.60
CA GLN A 100 -7.11 19.22 6.22
C GLN A 100 -6.50 18.21 7.20
N SER A 101 -7.13 18.04 8.37
CA SER A 101 -6.83 17.00 9.35
C SER A 101 -7.61 15.72 9.02
N GLY A 102 -6.91 14.62 8.69
CA GLY A 102 -7.44 13.25 8.66
C GLY A 102 -8.01 12.75 7.33
N GLY A 103 -7.23 12.75 6.24
CA GLY A 103 -7.66 12.21 4.94
C GLY A 103 -7.62 10.67 4.85
N PRO A 104 -8.39 10.06 3.93
CA PRO A 104 -8.37 8.61 3.69
C PRO A 104 -7.03 8.17 3.07
N ALA A 105 -6.66 6.91 3.27
CA ALA A 105 -5.52 6.31 2.56
C ALA A 105 -5.76 6.34 1.05
N GLN A 106 -4.77 6.78 0.28
CA GLN A 106 -4.86 6.97 -1.18
C GLN A 106 -3.47 6.94 -1.83
N ALA A 107 -3.41 6.76 -3.15
CA ALA A 107 -2.16 6.96 -3.88
C ALA A 107 -1.80 8.46 -3.95
N ILE A 108 -0.51 8.79 -3.86
CA ILE A 108 -0.01 10.16 -3.75
C ILE A 108 1.15 10.35 -4.71
N SER A 109 1.08 11.35 -5.58
CA SER A 109 2.21 11.75 -6.42
C SER A 109 3.02 12.85 -5.75
N LEU A 110 4.27 12.54 -5.41
CA LEU A 110 5.23 13.45 -4.79
C LEU A 110 6.24 13.90 -5.84
N ALA A 111 6.66 15.16 -5.78
CA ALA A 111 7.74 15.68 -6.62
C ALA A 111 9.11 15.14 -6.17
N ALA A 112 10.18 15.52 -6.87
CA ALA A 112 11.52 15.31 -6.35
C ALA A 112 11.73 16.11 -5.06
N GLY A 113 12.33 15.51 -4.04
CA GLY A 113 12.54 16.15 -2.74
C GLY A 113 12.80 15.17 -1.60
N THR A 114 12.97 15.72 -0.40
CA THR A 114 13.13 14.95 0.84
C THR A 114 11.86 14.97 1.65
N TYR A 115 11.22 13.82 1.74
CA TYR A 115 9.98 13.57 2.46
C TYR A 115 10.24 12.74 3.71
N TYR A 116 9.23 12.64 4.56
CA TYR A 116 9.27 11.73 5.70
C TYR A 116 7.98 10.91 5.74
N VAL A 117 8.15 9.61 5.94
CA VAL A 117 7.08 8.62 5.79
C VAL A 117 7.04 7.68 6.97
N TRP A 118 5.83 7.21 7.27
CA TRP A 118 5.62 6.14 8.24
C TRP A 118 5.42 4.82 7.50
N LEU A 119 6.25 3.84 7.88
CA LEU A 119 6.24 2.50 7.29
C LEU A 119 5.82 1.47 8.34
N GLN A 120 4.85 0.63 8.01
CA GLN A 120 4.43 -0.44 8.89
C GLN A 120 5.48 -1.54 8.89
N ARG A 121 5.92 -1.93 10.08
CA ARG A 121 6.89 -3.01 10.29
C ARG A 121 6.33 -4.19 11.08
N ASN A 122 5.15 -4.06 11.68
CA ASN A 122 4.54 -5.12 12.48
C ASN A 122 3.01 -5.09 12.34
N GLY A 123 2.37 -6.22 12.63
CA GLY A 123 0.90 -6.37 12.59
C GLY A 123 0.36 -6.61 11.18
N GLN A 124 -0.95 -6.44 11.01
CA GLN A 124 -1.64 -6.67 9.74
C GLN A 124 -1.54 -5.45 8.83
N ALA A 125 -1.12 -5.65 7.57
CA ALA A 125 -0.88 -4.60 6.58
C ALA A 125 -1.39 -5.02 5.19
N PRO A 126 -1.96 -4.12 4.37
CA PRO A 126 -2.17 -4.40 2.96
C PRO A 126 -0.82 -4.32 2.28
N ALA A 127 -0.45 -5.34 1.53
CA ALA A 127 0.85 -5.47 0.92
C ALA A 127 0.71 -5.79 -0.56
N LEU A 128 1.42 -5.01 -1.37
CA LEU A 128 1.41 -5.11 -2.81
C LEU A 128 2.31 -6.27 -3.25
N VAL A 129 1.77 -7.19 -4.05
CA VAL A 129 2.40 -8.46 -4.44
C VAL A 129 2.09 -8.83 -5.90
N THR A 130 2.93 -9.62 -6.56
CA THR A 130 2.72 -10.10 -7.95
C THR A 130 2.08 -11.49 -8.00
N THR A 131 2.38 -12.39 -7.04
CA THR A 131 1.83 -13.75 -6.94
C THR A 131 1.72 -14.19 -5.48
N ALA A 132 0.78 -15.10 -5.17
CA ALA A 132 0.44 -15.51 -3.80
C ALA A 132 0.89 -16.95 -3.49
N THR A 133 1.94 -17.11 -2.68
CA THR A 133 2.28 -18.31 -1.88
C THR A 133 3.23 -17.93 -0.75
N ALA A 134 3.28 -18.72 0.33
CA ALA A 134 4.10 -18.46 1.51
C ALA A 134 5.61 -18.49 1.19
N ALA A 135 6.35 -17.56 1.81
CA ALA A 135 7.68 -17.04 1.42
C ALA A 135 7.59 -16.06 0.25
N LEU A 136 8.11 -14.84 0.42
CA LEU A 136 8.24 -13.88 -0.67
C LEU A 136 9.68 -13.86 -1.18
N VAL A 137 9.76 -13.81 -2.49
CA VAL A 137 10.94 -13.62 -3.30
C VAL A 137 10.86 -12.26 -4.01
N VAL A 138 11.85 -11.38 -3.83
CA VAL A 138 11.94 -10.13 -4.59
C VAL A 138 12.40 -10.47 -6.01
N ALA A 139 11.46 -10.55 -6.93
CA ALA A 139 11.69 -10.69 -8.37
C ALA A 139 10.92 -9.58 -9.09
N GLU A 140 11.56 -8.42 -9.23
CA GLU A 140 10.97 -7.24 -9.87
C GLU A 140 11.86 -6.64 -10.95
N THR A 141 11.24 -6.09 -11.99
CA THR A 141 11.89 -5.29 -13.04
C THR A 141 11.64 -3.80 -12.80
N THR A 142 12.29 -2.90 -13.54
CA THR A 142 12.07 -1.43 -13.41
C THR A 142 10.61 -1.01 -13.66
N ALA A 143 9.81 -1.82 -14.35
CA ALA A 143 8.39 -1.58 -14.58
C ALA A 143 7.49 -2.00 -13.41
N THR A 144 8.02 -2.75 -12.45
CA THR A 144 7.25 -3.34 -11.34
C THR A 144 7.82 -2.96 -9.97
N ALA A 145 8.54 -1.85 -9.84
CA ALA A 145 9.16 -1.49 -8.56
C ALA A 145 8.13 -1.35 -7.41
N GLY A 146 8.36 -2.05 -6.29
CA GLY A 146 7.59 -1.95 -5.05
C GLY A 146 6.53 -3.03 -4.84
N LEU A 147 6.43 -4.05 -5.68
CA LEU A 147 5.65 -5.27 -5.46
C LEU A 147 6.57 -6.34 -4.79
N ALA A 148 6.01 -7.48 -4.42
CA ALA A 148 6.81 -8.65 -4.03
C ALA A 148 6.23 -9.93 -4.64
N THR A 149 7.10 -10.84 -5.11
CA THR A 149 6.68 -12.07 -5.82
C THR A 149 6.76 -13.28 -4.91
N ALA A 150 5.76 -14.15 -4.85
CA ALA A 150 5.94 -15.42 -4.15
C ALA A 150 6.71 -16.41 -5.04
N PRO A 151 7.74 -17.12 -4.53
CA PRO A 151 8.38 -18.20 -5.27
C PRO A 151 7.46 -19.41 -5.33
N ALA A 152 7.46 -20.06 -6.50
CA ALA A 152 6.81 -21.36 -6.70
C ALA A 152 7.63 -22.54 -6.14
N SER A 153 8.88 -22.31 -5.69
CA SER A 153 9.77 -23.34 -5.15
C SER A 153 10.90 -22.74 -4.29
N PRO A 154 11.30 -23.40 -3.17
CA PRO A 154 12.42 -22.98 -2.32
C PRO A 154 13.81 -23.06 -2.98
N THR A 155 13.92 -23.62 -4.19
CA THR A 155 15.19 -23.74 -4.93
C THR A 155 15.47 -22.62 -5.93
N ALA A 156 14.58 -21.64 -6.09
CA ALA A 156 14.87 -20.48 -6.94
C ALA A 156 15.88 -19.55 -6.23
N THR A 157 17.03 -19.31 -6.85
CA THR A 157 18.10 -18.39 -6.40
C THR A 157 17.58 -16.96 -6.36
N THR A 158 16.83 -16.58 -5.34
CA THR A 158 16.04 -15.36 -5.36
C THR A 158 16.01 -14.68 -3.99
N LYS A 159 15.94 -13.35 -4.00
CA LYS A 159 16.06 -12.48 -2.82
C LYS A 159 14.85 -12.71 -1.92
N ALA A 160 14.97 -12.84 -0.59
CA ALA A 160 13.84 -13.20 0.28
C ALA A 160 13.56 -12.16 1.37
N ILE A 161 12.27 -11.88 1.62
CA ILE A 161 11.82 -11.11 2.80
C ILE A 161 11.47 -12.13 3.90
N GLN A 162 12.14 -12.04 5.04
CA GLN A 162 11.85 -12.85 6.22
C GLN A 162 10.93 -12.08 7.18
N GLY A 163 10.12 -12.80 7.96
CA GLY A 163 9.21 -12.20 8.95
C GLY A 163 7.92 -11.64 8.34
N VAL A 164 7.41 -12.27 7.28
CA VAL A 164 6.13 -11.90 6.64
C VAL A 164 5.34 -13.15 6.26
N ASN A 165 4.02 -13.12 6.49
CA ASN A 165 3.07 -14.12 6.03
C ASN A 165 1.90 -13.46 5.31
N PHE A 166 1.30 -14.11 4.31
CA PHE A 166 0.18 -13.56 3.55
C PHE A 166 -1.08 -14.40 3.74
N ALA A 167 -2.23 -13.74 3.77
CA ALA A 167 -3.52 -14.38 3.64
C ALA A 167 -3.71 -14.97 2.23
N ALA A 168 -4.68 -15.88 2.09
CA ALA A 168 -5.02 -16.51 0.81
C ALA A 168 -5.49 -15.48 -0.24
N ALA A 169 -5.26 -15.82 -1.51
CA ALA A 169 -5.30 -14.94 -2.67
C ALA A 169 -6.71 -14.47 -3.10
N ASN A 170 -6.71 -13.47 -3.98
CA ASN A 170 -7.79 -12.89 -4.79
C ASN A 170 -9.13 -12.67 -4.10
N GLN A 171 -9.55 -11.41 -4.01
CA GLN A 171 -10.89 -11.08 -3.54
C GLN A 171 -11.85 -11.00 -4.72
N THR A 172 -12.98 -11.70 -4.63
CA THR A 172 -14.04 -11.61 -5.62
C THR A 172 -15.26 -10.96 -5.01
N PHE A 173 -15.87 -10.05 -5.74
CA PHE A 173 -17.07 -9.33 -5.32
C PHE A 173 -17.95 -9.04 -6.53
N THR A 174 -19.21 -8.68 -6.28
CA THR A 174 -20.11 -8.23 -7.35
C THR A 174 -20.24 -6.72 -7.35
N ALA A 175 -20.44 -6.12 -8.53
CA ALA A 175 -20.62 -4.67 -8.65
C ALA A 175 -21.52 -4.31 -9.83
N THR A 176 -21.89 -3.03 -9.90
CA THR A 176 -22.51 -2.39 -11.07
C THR A 176 -21.48 -1.48 -11.74
N THR A 177 -21.36 -1.61 -13.06
CA THR A 177 -20.60 -0.71 -13.93
C THR A 177 -21.55 0.15 -14.77
N VAL A 178 -21.15 1.40 -15.00
CA VAL A 178 -21.82 2.32 -15.92
C VAL A 178 -20.78 2.79 -16.94
N ASN A 179 -21.11 2.67 -18.22
CA ASN A 179 -20.22 3.08 -19.30
C ASN A 179 -19.81 4.56 -19.15
N GLY A 180 -18.51 4.83 -19.21
CA GLY A 180 -17.94 6.16 -19.01
C GLY A 180 -17.74 6.57 -17.55
N SER A 181 -18.06 5.71 -16.57
CA SER A 181 -17.84 5.97 -15.14
C SER A 181 -16.66 5.16 -14.60
N ALA A 182 -15.81 5.79 -13.79
CA ALA A 182 -14.77 5.13 -13.01
C ALA A 182 -15.27 4.55 -11.67
N VAL A 183 -16.58 4.64 -11.38
CA VAL A 183 -17.11 4.28 -10.06
C VAL A 183 -17.91 2.98 -10.13
N LEU A 184 -17.49 2.00 -9.35
CA LEU A 184 -18.24 0.77 -9.08
C LEU A 184 -19.19 1.01 -7.90
N THR A 185 -20.45 0.64 -8.09
CA THR A 185 -21.53 0.77 -7.10
C THR A 185 -22.25 -0.56 -6.89
N SER A 186 -23.24 -0.60 -5.99
CA SER A 186 -24.01 -1.81 -5.68
C SER A 186 -23.11 -3.03 -5.38
N LEU A 187 -22.14 -2.82 -4.49
CA LEU A 187 -21.11 -3.79 -4.17
C LEU A 187 -21.69 -4.94 -3.34
N GLY A 188 -21.49 -6.18 -3.78
CA GLY A 188 -21.86 -7.39 -3.04
C GLY A 188 -20.63 -8.19 -2.62
N SER A 189 -20.66 -8.78 -1.42
CA SER A 189 -19.54 -9.54 -0.83
C SER A 189 -18.26 -8.74 -0.57
N VAL A 190 -18.35 -7.40 -0.54
CA VAL A 190 -17.28 -6.53 -0.06
C VAL A 190 -17.41 -6.33 1.44
N SER A 191 -16.32 -6.51 2.18
CA SER A 191 -16.28 -6.30 3.62
C SER A 191 -15.26 -5.23 3.98
N PRO A 192 -15.62 -4.24 4.83
CA PRO A 192 -14.66 -3.27 5.33
C PRO A 192 -13.52 -3.91 6.12
N ALA A 193 -13.65 -5.19 6.55
CA ALA A 193 -12.63 -5.94 7.27
C ALA A 193 -11.80 -6.87 6.38
N GLY A 194 -12.19 -7.14 5.14
CA GLY A 194 -11.52 -8.12 4.26
C GLY A 194 -10.85 -7.51 3.03
N GLY A 195 -11.27 -6.31 2.63
CA GLY A 195 -10.94 -5.67 1.37
C GLY A 195 -12.14 -5.64 0.40
N PRO A 196 -11.94 -5.20 -0.86
CA PRO A 196 -10.67 -5.07 -1.57
C PRO A 196 -9.84 -3.84 -1.14
N PHE A 197 -8.56 -3.81 -1.53
CA PHE A 197 -7.60 -2.77 -1.11
C PHE A 197 -7.27 -1.80 -2.25
N ILE A 198 -6.92 -0.55 -1.91
CA ILE A 198 -6.42 0.41 -2.90
C ILE A 198 -5.08 -0.09 -3.45
N GLY A 199 -4.85 0.10 -4.75
CA GLY A 199 -3.71 -0.45 -5.48
C GLY A 199 -3.96 -1.84 -6.06
N ALA A 200 -5.02 -2.54 -5.63
CA ALA A 200 -5.37 -3.84 -6.21
C ALA A 200 -5.76 -3.68 -7.69
N ALA A 201 -5.21 -4.52 -8.55
CA ALA A 201 -5.65 -4.66 -9.94
C ALA A 201 -7.02 -5.33 -9.96
N ILE A 202 -7.92 -4.83 -10.79
CA ILE A 202 -9.28 -5.35 -10.92
C ILE A 202 -9.59 -5.76 -12.35
N SER A 203 -10.38 -6.82 -12.48
CA SER A 203 -10.84 -7.33 -13.76
C SER A 203 -12.30 -7.77 -13.65
N GLY A 204 -13.04 -7.64 -14.74
CA GLY A 204 -14.47 -7.95 -14.81
C GLY A 204 -15.08 -7.44 -16.11
N THR A 205 -16.34 -7.78 -16.36
CA THR A 205 -17.05 -7.36 -17.56
C THR A 205 -17.16 -5.83 -17.64
N GLY A 206 -16.67 -5.23 -18.73
CA GLY A 206 -16.69 -3.78 -18.91
C GLY A 206 -15.62 -3.01 -18.12
N ILE A 207 -14.70 -3.69 -17.44
CA ILE A 207 -13.53 -3.08 -16.79
C ILE A 207 -12.34 -3.20 -17.75
N PRO A 208 -11.70 -2.08 -18.16
CA PRO A 208 -10.51 -2.11 -18.99
C PRO A 208 -9.37 -2.91 -18.37
N GLY A 209 -8.49 -3.47 -19.20
CA GLY A 209 -7.25 -4.09 -18.74
C GLY A 209 -6.37 -3.12 -17.95
N SER A 210 -5.62 -3.64 -16.97
CA SER A 210 -4.73 -2.86 -16.09
C SER A 210 -5.42 -1.80 -15.23
N THR A 211 -6.74 -1.91 -15.04
CA THR A 211 -7.47 -1.05 -14.09
C THR A 211 -7.10 -1.42 -12.66
N THR A 212 -6.91 -0.43 -11.80
CA THR A 212 -6.62 -0.58 -10.37
C THR A 212 -7.63 0.19 -9.52
N ILE A 213 -7.77 -0.19 -8.25
CA ILE A 213 -8.54 0.56 -7.28
C ILE A 213 -7.73 1.80 -6.88
N SER A 214 -8.29 2.98 -7.12
CA SER A 214 -7.69 4.28 -6.77
C SER A 214 -8.26 4.87 -5.48
N GLY A 215 -9.47 4.47 -5.08
CA GLY A 215 -10.10 4.92 -3.85
C GLY A 215 -11.28 4.06 -3.43
N ILE A 216 -11.60 4.09 -2.14
CA ILE A 216 -12.74 3.39 -1.54
C ILE A 216 -13.52 4.38 -0.68
N THR A 217 -14.82 4.45 -0.90
CA THR A 217 -15.72 5.34 -0.13
C THR A 217 -16.52 4.50 0.86
N TYR A 218 -16.63 4.98 2.09
CA TYR A 218 -17.37 4.32 3.16
C TYR A 218 -18.61 5.13 3.52
N THR A 219 -19.68 4.44 3.90
CA THR A 219 -20.82 5.06 4.56
C THR A 219 -20.43 5.53 5.97
N PRO A 220 -21.21 6.43 6.60
CA PRO A 220 -20.99 6.81 8.00
C PRO A 220 -21.00 5.64 8.99
N SER A 221 -21.67 4.53 8.64
CA SER A 221 -21.69 3.29 9.41
C SER A 221 -20.49 2.36 9.14
N GLY A 222 -19.54 2.77 8.31
CA GLY A 222 -18.31 2.02 8.03
C GLY A 222 -18.45 0.93 6.95
N THR A 223 -19.55 0.86 6.22
CA THR A 223 -19.70 -0.09 5.10
C THR A 223 -19.14 0.49 3.81
N VAL A 224 -18.56 -0.35 2.94
CA VAL A 224 -18.04 0.12 1.64
C VAL A 224 -19.21 0.50 0.73
N GLN A 225 -19.27 1.78 0.35
CA GLN A 225 -20.32 2.34 -0.50
C GLN A 225 -19.97 2.23 -1.98
N SER A 226 -18.72 2.57 -2.34
CA SER A 226 -18.26 2.59 -3.72
C SER A 226 -16.75 2.40 -3.81
N ILE A 227 -16.33 1.92 -4.98
CA ILE A 227 -14.92 1.76 -5.34
C ILE A 227 -14.65 2.63 -6.56
N THR A 228 -13.63 3.48 -6.48
CA THR A 228 -13.15 4.28 -7.61
C THR A 228 -12.03 3.53 -8.30
N MET A 229 -12.12 3.45 -9.62
CA MET A 229 -11.18 2.81 -10.52
C MET A 229 -10.21 3.85 -11.11
N SER A 230 -9.06 3.39 -11.58
CA SER A 230 -8.11 4.24 -12.31
C SER A 230 -8.51 4.53 -13.77
N ALA A 231 -9.52 3.82 -14.29
CA ALA A 231 -10.05 3.98 -15.64
C ALA A 231 -11.58 3.87 -15.65
N ASN A 232 -12.22 4.50 -16.64
CA ASN A 232 -13.66 4.42 -16.82
C ASN A 232 -14.08 3.04 -17.35
N ALA A 233 -15.20 2.51 -16.86
CA ALA A 233 -15.83 1.32 -17.42
C ALA A 233 -16.23 1.57 -18.88
N THR A 234 -16.15 0.53 -19.71
CA THR A 234 -16.46 0.57 -21.15
C THR A 234 -17.83 -0.03 -21.49
N ALA A 235 -18.53 -0.56 -20.48
CA ALA A 235 -19.85 -1.15 -20.65
C ALA A 235 -20.71 -0.93 -19.41
N ASN A 236 -22.02 -1.02 -19.61
CA ASN A 236 -22.99 -1.13 -18.52
C ASN A 236 -23.09 -2.59 -18.08
N GLY A 237 -23.13 -2.83 -16.78
CA GLY A 237 -23.30 -4.16 -16.22
C GLY A 237 -23.86 -4.09 -14.82
N THR A 238 -24.72 -5.04 -14.48
CA THR A 238 -25.29 -5.19 -13.13
C THR A 238 -24.87 -6.53 -12.56
N ALA A 239 -24.47 -6.55 -11.29
CA ALA A 239 -23.97 -7.75 -10.62
C ALA A 239 -22.83 -8.44 -11.39
N ILE A 240 -21.94 -7.65 -12.02
CA ILE A 240 -20.75 -8.19 -12.67
C ILE A 240 -19.82 -8.77 -11.61
N THR A 241 -19.20 -9.91 -11.91
CA THR A 241 -18.13 -10.43 -11.06
C THR A 241 -16.85 -9.64 -11.28
N VAL A 242 -16.31 -9.10 -10.20
CA VAL A 242 -15.04 -8.37 -10.18
C VAL A 242 -14.03 -9.17 -9.37
N THR A 243 -12.86 -9.40 -9.95
CA THR A 243 -11.73 -10.05 -9.27
C THR A 243 -10.66 -9.00 -8.99
N ALA A 244 -10.36 -8.78 -7.71
CA ALA A 244 -9.26 -7.94 -7.23
C ALA A 244 -8.03 -8.80 -6.90
N THR A 245 -6.89 -8.42 -7.45
CA THR A 245 -5.59 -9.10 -7.30
C THR A 245 -4.49 -8.09 -7.01
N GLY A 246 -3.29 -8.57 -6.68
CA GLY A 246 -2.10 -7.73 -6.56
C GLY A 246 -1.93 -7.03 -5.21
N VAL A 247 -2.93 -6.98 -4.35
CA VAL A 247 -2.77 -6.56 -2.94
C VAL A 247 -3.37 -7.63 -2.03
N LEU A 248 -2.57 -8.10 -1.08
CA LEU A 248 -2.97 -9.09 -0.09
C LEU A 248 -2.78 -8.55 1.32
N GLU A 249 -3.55 -9.08 2.25
CA GLU A 249 -3.27 -8.85 3.66
C GLU A 249 -2.02 -9.65 4.06
N ALA A 250 -1.05 -8.95 4.65
CA ALA A 250 0.17 -9.50 5.19
C ALA A 250 0.22 -9.33 6.71
N THR A 251 0.67 -10.37 7.41
CA THR A 251 1.13 -10.28 8.79
C THR A 251 2.62 -9.99 8.76
N LEU A 252 3.00 -8.81 9.24
CA LEU A 252 4.38 -8.36 9.37
C LEU A 252 4.91 -8.69 10.77
N MET A 253 6.13 -9.22 10.84
CA MET A 253 6.85 -9.55 12.08
C MET A 253 8.26 -8.95 12.04
N ARG A 254 8.33 -7.61 11.95
CA ARG A 254 9.57 -6.82 11.78
C ARG A 254 10.43 -7.35 10.63
N PRO A 255 9.91 -7.30 9.39
CA PRO A 255 10.54 -7.99 8.30
C PRO A 255 11.88 -7.38 7.91
N PHE A 256 12.73 -8.21 7.32
CA PHE A 256 14.04 -7.82 6.83
C PHE A 256 14.43 -8.63 5.60
N LEU A 257 15.39 -8.10 4.85
CA LEU A 257 15.94 -8.76 3.68
C LEU A 257 16.95 -9.82 4.13
N SER A 258 16.58 -11.10 4.05
CA SER A 258 17.39 -12.21 4.56
C SER A 258 18.40 -12.72 3.54
N LYS A 259 18.11 -12.54 2.24
CA LYS A 259 19.02 -12.87 1.15
C LYS A 259 18.81 -11.91 -0.01
N VAL A 260 19.91 -11.56 -0.65
CA VAL A 260 19.99 -10.83 -1.90
C VAL A 260 20.97 -11.67 -2.72
N ASN A 261 20.63 -12.07 -3.94
CA ASN A 261 21.68 -12.45 -4.88
C ASN A 261 22.45 -11.20 -5.25
#